data_AF-A0A2R6IPH9-F1
#
_entry.id   AF-A0A2R6IPH9-F1
#
_cell.length_a   1.000
_cell.length_b   1.000
_cell.length_c   1.000
_cell.angle_alpha   90.00
_cell.angle_beta   90.00
_cell.angle_gamma   90.00
#
_symmetry.space_group_name_H-M   'P 1'
#
loop_
_entity.id
_entity.type
_entity.pdbx_description
1 polymer ?
#
loop_
_entity_poly.entity_id
_entity_poly.type
_entity_poly.pdbx_seq_one_letter_code
_entity_poly.pdbx_strand_id
1 'polypeptide(L)' 'MSQTDERTGGDERITVYSDYVCPFCYLGRASLGEYRETREAELEIDWRPFDLRA' A
#
# COMPACT_ATOMS: atom_id res chain seq x y z
N MET A 1 -2.79 -3.78 20.97
CA MET A 1 -3.53 -3.45 19.74
C MET A 1 -3.53 -1.94 19.58
N SER A 2 -2.41 -1.38 19.12
CA SER A 2 -2.29 0.06 18.87
C SER A 2 -1.23 0.25 17.81
N GLN A 3 -1.65 0.42 16.57
CA GLN A 3 -0.87 1.12 15.55
C GLN A 3 -1.90 1.87 14.70
N THR A 4 -2.37 2.99 15.26
CA THR A 4 -2.97 4.06 14.46
C THR A 4 -1.80 4.81 13.84
N ASP A 5 -1.66 4.70 12.53
CA ASP A 5 -0.64 5.38 11.74
C ASP A 5 -1.00 6.87 11.69
N GLU A 6 -0.36 7.66 12.56
CA GLU A 6 -0.36 9.11 12.50
C GLU A 6 0.94 9.54 11.81
N ARG A 7 0.90 9.89 10.53
CA ARG A 7 1.99 10.65 9.90
C ARG A 7 1.48 11.84 9.07
N THR A 8 1.65 12.99 9.72
CA THR A 8 1.65 14.37 9.24
C THR A 8 2.12 14.56 7.79
N GLY A 9 1.35 15.36 7.05
CA GLY A 9 1.56 15.70 5.65
C GLY A 9 2.97 16.22 5.30
N GLY A 10 3.48 15.69 4.20
CA GLY A 10 4.79 15.92 3.59
C GLY A 10 5.16 14.64 2.84
N ASP A 11 5.13 14.68 1.49
CA ASP A 11 5.37 13.55 0.57
C ASP A 11 5.11 12.16 1.18
N GLU A 12 3.82 11.82 1.31
CA GLU A 12 3.42 10.56 1.92
C GLU A 12 3.80 9.40 1.01
N ARG A 13 4.52 8.43 1.60
CA ARG A 13 5.00 7.23 0.90
C ARG A 13 4.49 5.97 1.58
N ILE A 14 3.93 5.06 0.79
CA ILE A 14 3.51 3.72 1.22
C ILE A 14 4.37 2.68 0.50
N THR A 15 5.06 1.84 1.28
CA THR A 15 5.75 0.65 0.74
C THR A 15 4.85 -0.57 0.87
N VAL A 16 4.56 -1.22 -0.25
CA VAL A 16 3.70 -2.39 -0.32
C VAL A 16 4.53 -3.62 -0.66
N TYR A 17 4.52 -4.60 0.24
CA TYR A 17 5.08 -5.92 0.00
C TYR A 17 4.02 -6.84 -0.57
N SER A 18 4.29 -7.47 -1.72
CA SER A 18 3.32 -8.32 -2.40
C SER A 18 3.96 -9.55 -3.05
N ASP A 19 3.18 -10.63 -3.11
CA ASP A 19 3.51 -11.86 -3.82
C ASP A 19 2.47 -12.08 -4.93
N TYR A 20 2.87 -12.68 -6.05
CA TYR A 20 1.99 -13.07 -7.15
C TYR A 20 0.97 -14.15 -6.76
N VAL A 21 1.24 -14.92 -5.69
CA VAL A 21 0.42 -16.05 -5.26
C VAL A 21 -0.68 -15.65 -4.29
N CYS A 22 -0.59 -14.44 -3.74
CA CYS A 22 -1.49 -13.98 -2.69
C CYS A 22 -2.79 -13.44 -3.32
N PRO A 23 -3.97 -14.06 -3.07
CA PRO A 23 -5.24 -13.56 -3.59
C PRO A 23 -5.61 -12.19 -2.99
N PHE A 24 -5.18 -11.90 -1.77
CA PHE A 24 -5.45 -10.62 -1.11
C PHE A 24 -4.57 -9.49 -1.67
N CYS A 25 -3.36 -9.77 -2.14
CA CYS A 25 -2.50 -8.75 -2.77
C CYS A 25 -3.15 -8.18 -4.04
N TYR A 26 -3.90 -9.00 -4.79
CA TYR A 26 -4.68 -8.54 -5.95
C TYR A 26 -5.78 -7.55 -5.54
N LEU A 27 -6.58 -7.89 -4.54
CA LEU A 27 -7.65 -7.02 -4.03
C LEU A 27 -7.08 -5.73 -3.43
N GLY A 28 -6.02 -5.84 -2.64
CA GLY A 28 -5.36 -4.69 -2.02
C GLY A 28 -4.81 -3.70 -3.03
N ARG A 29 -4.28 -4.18 -4.18
CA ARG A 29 -3.82 -3.30 -5.25
C ARG A 29 -4.93 -2.46 -5.86
N ALA A 30 -6.11 -3.05 -6.07
CA ALA A 30 -7.26 -2.32 -6.58
C ALA A 30 -7.72 -1.26 -5.57
N SER A 31 -7.91 -1.64 -4.31
CA SER A 31 -8.31 -0.69 -3.25
C SER A 31 -7.31 0.45 -3.05
N LEU A 32 -6.00 0.17 -3.13
CA LEU A 32 -4.96 1.20 -3.03
C LEU A 32 -4.90 2.12 -4.28
N GLY A 33 -5.31 1.60 -5.44
CA GLY A 33 -5.55 2.38 -6.65
C GLY A 33 -6.60 3.45 -6.43
N GLU A 34 -7.81 3.03 -6.03
CA GLU A 34 -8.93 3.92 -5.74
C GLU A 34 -8.59 4.96 -4.66
N TYR A 35 -7.87 4.53 -3.61
CA TYR A 35 -7.43 5.44 -2.55
C TYR A 35 -6.49 6.54 -3.08
N ARG A 36 -5.57 6.21 -3.99
CA ARG A 36 -4.68 7.19 -4.60
C ARG A 36 -5.42 8.15 -5.53
N GLU A 37 -6.42 7.67 -6.25
CA GLU A 37 -7.19 8.47 -7.23
C GLU A 37 -8.17 9.44 -6.57
N THR A 38 -8.70 9.08 -5.41
CA THR A 38 -9.67 9.92 -4.67
C THR A 38 -9.02 10.99 -3.80
N ARG A 39 -7.69 10.99 -3.69
CA ARG A 39 -6.89 11.87 -2.84
C ARG A 39 -6.44 13.12 -3.61
N GLU A 40 -6.44 14.27 -2.94
CA GLU A 40 -6.00 15.55 -3.52
C GLU A 40 -4.47 15.73 -3.50
N ALA A 41 -3.80 15.21 -2.48
CA ALA A 41 -2.34 15.27 -2.35
C ALA A 41 -1.64 14.15 -3.11
N GLU A 42 -0.41 14.36 -3.57
CA GLU A 42 0.37 13.29 -4.21
C GLU A 42 0.75 12.22 -3.18
N LEU A 43 0.71 10.94 -3.59
CA LEU A 43 1.06 9.77 -2.78
C LEU A 43 2.00 8.87 -3.58
N GLU A 44 3.20 8.65 -3.05
CA GLU A 44 4.17 7.75 -3.63
C GLU A 44 3.94 6.31 -3.15
N ILE A 45 3.87 5.37 -4.09
CA ILE A 45 3.70 3.94 -3.77
C ILE A 45 4.92 3.17 -4.27
N ASP A 46 5.65 2.57 -3.34
CA ASP A 46 6.79 1.70 -3.62
C ASP A 46 6.37 0.24 -3.51
N TRP A 47 6.45 -0.50 -4.63
CA TRP A 47 6.07 -1.90 -4.71
C TRP A 47 7.28 -2.81 -4.55
N ARG A 48 7.24 -3.70 -3.57
CA ARG A 48 8.32 -4.64 -3.25
C ARG A 48 7.82 -6.08 -3.35
N PRO A 49 8.57 -7.00 -3.97
CA PRO A 49 8.24 -8.41 -3.94
C PRO A 49 8.46 -8.99 -2.54
N PHE A 50 7.62 -9.93 -2.14
CA PHE A 50 7.75 -10.75 -0.94
C PHE A 50 7.39 -12.19 -1.29
N ASP A 51 8.11 -13.17 -0.74
CA ASP A 51 7.83 -14.59 -0.94
C ASP A 51 7.09 -15.14 0.29
N LEU A 52 5.81 -15.47 0.12
CA LEU A 52 4.98 -16.03 1.19
C LEU A 52 5.23 -17.52 1.44
N ARG A 53 6.01 -18.19 0.59
CA ARG A 53 6.26 -19.64 0.64
C ARG A 53 7.59 -20.02 1.31
N ALA A 54 8.23 -19.06 1.98
CA ALA A 54 9.48 -19.26 2.71
C ALA A 54 9.34 -20.19 3.92
#